data_AF-A0A146KBP6-F1
#
_entry.id   AF-A0A146KBP6-F1
#
_cell.length_a   1.000
_cell.length_b   1.000
_cell.length_c   1.000
_cell.angle_alpha   90.00
_cell.angle_beta   90.00
_cell.angle_gamma   90.00
#
_symmetry.space_group_name_H-M   'P 1'
#
loop_
_entity.id
_entity.type
_entity.pdbx_description
1 polymer ?
#
loop_
_entity_poly.entity_id
_entity_poly.type
_entity_poly.pdbx_seq_one_letter_code
_entity_poly.pdbx_strand_id
1 'polypeptide(L)' 'QPLTVYVYEEGLCRFAATDYEKPSSANKKDKTIHLTNYSVNKEADLEIEDFKWTFTDFLEHLKKEKGTEAVVKIK' A
#
# COMPACT_ATOMS: atom_id res chain seq x y z
N GLN A 1 -5.21 -33.76 -13.49
CA GLN A 1 -4.72 -33.30 -12.17
C GLN A 1 -5.23 -31.87 -11.99
N PRO A 2 -5.88 -31.51 -10.87
CA PRO A 2 -6.42 -30.16 -10.73
C PRO A 2 -5.30 -29.13 -10.57
N LEU A 3 -5.57 -27.90 -11.00
CA LEU A 3 -4.71 -26.75 -10.74
C LEU A 3 -4.72 -26.43 -9.24
N THR A 4 -3.53 -26.30 -8.64
CA THR A 4 -3.37 -25.87 -7.25
C THR A 4 -2.71 -24.51 -7.21
N VAL A 5 -3.28 -23.57 -6.44
CA VAL A 5 -2.77 -22.22 -6.24
C VAL A 5 -2.38 -22.06 -4.77
N TYR A 6 -1.17 -21.56 -4.53
CA TYR A 6 -0.66 -21.25 -3.20
C TYR A 6 -0.52 -19.73 -3.06
N VAL A 7 -0.89 -19.21 -1.90
CA VAL A 7 -0.69 -17.81 -1.53
C VAL A 7 0.32 -17.78 -0.39
N TYR A 8 1.33 -16.94 -0.49
CA TYR A 8 2.30 -16.76 0.58
C TYR A 8 1.66 -16.01 1.75
N GLU A 9 2.04 -16.37 2.98
CA GLU A 9 1.41 -15.81 4.19
C GLU A 9 1.71 -14.31 4.36
N GLU A 10 2.85 -13.84 3.85
CA GLU A 10 3.25 -12.44 3.89
C GLU A 10 3.02 -11.72 2.55
N GLY A 11 3.00 -10.38 2.61
CA GLY A 11 2.80 -9.52 1.46
C GLY A 11 3.44 -8.14 1.63
N LEU A 12 3.50 -7.36 0.56
CA LEU A 12 4.07 -6.02 0.63
C LEU A 12 3.00 -4.97 0.36
N CYS A 13 2.73 -4.14 1.36
CA CYS A 13 1.93 -2.93 1.20
C CYS A 13 2.85 -1.82 0.67
N ARG A 14 2.52 -1.27 -0.51
CA ARG A 14 3.26 -0.16 -1.12
C ARG A 14 2.39 1.08 -1.13
N PHE A 15 2.95 2.19 -0.67
CA PHE A 15 2.26 3.47 -0.58
C PHE A 15 2.73 4.45 -1.65
N ALA A 16 1.90 5.46 -1.88
CA ALA A 16 2.25 6.63 -2.66
C ALA A 16 3.24 7.50 -1.85
N ALA A 17 4.16 8.18 -2.52
CA ALA A 17 5.14 9.05 -1.84
C ALA A 17 4.53 10.36 -1.35
N THR A 18 3.36 10.73 -1.88
CA THR A 18 2.68 11.99 -1.58
C THR A 18 1.27 11.71 -1.08
N ASP A 19 0.78 12.55 -0.17
CA ASP A 19 -0.58 12.47 0.35
C ASP A 19 -1.60 12.50 -0.79
N TYR A 20 -2.60 11.62 -0.67
CA TYR A 20 -3.59 11.44 -1.71
C TYR A 20 -4.53 12.66 -1.82
N GLU A 21 -4.68 13.19 -3.03
CA GLU A 21 -5.70 14.17 -3.40
C GLU A 21 -6.60 13.60 -4.50
N LYS A 22 -7.91 13.93 -4.47
CA LYS A 22 -8.83 13.48 -5.52
C LYS A 22 -8.37 13.99 -6.90
N PRO A 23 -8.41 13.14 -7.96
CA PRO A 23 -8.03 13.54 -9.30
C PRO A 23 -8.74 14.81 -9.79
N SER A 24 -7.95 15.78 -10.25
CA SER A 24 -8.38 17.02 -10.87
C SER A 24 -7.58 17.27 -12.15
N SER A 25 -8.01 18.22 -12.98
CA SER A 25 -7.22 18.63 -14.15
C SER A 25 -5.80 19.11 -13.78
N ALA A 26 -5.61 19.59 -12.55
CA ALA A 26 -4.32 20.07 -12.05
C ALA A 26 -3.41 18.93 -11.58
N ASN A 27 -3.94 17.94 -10.84
CA ASN A 27 -3.12 16.91 -10.17
C ASN A 27 -3.11 15.55 -10.88
N LYS A 28 -3.93 15.31 -11.90
CA LYS A 28 -4.03 13.98 -12.58
C LYS A 28 -2.74 13.49 -13.25
N LYS A 29 -1.80 14.41 -13.51
CA LYS A 29 -0.50 14.08 -14.12
C LYS A 29 0.56 13.77 -13.06
N ASP A 30 0.29 14.10 -11.80
CA ASP A 30 1.19 13.83 -10.70
C ASP A 30 1.10 12.34 -10.32
N LYS A 31 2.10 11.59 -10.76
CA LYS A 31 2.10 10.14 -10.59
C LYS A 31 2.41 9.72 -9.16
N THR A 32 3.07 10.55 -8.36
CA THR A 32 3.48 10.18 -6.99
C THR A 32 2.34 10.26 -5.99
N ILE A 33 1.23 10.92 -6.34
CA ILE A 33 -0.04 10.95 -5.60
C ILE A 33 -0.92 9.74 -5.95
N HIS A 34 -0.95 9.35 -7.24
CA HIS A 34 -1.93 8.40 -7.77
C HIS A 34 -1.41 6.98 -7.98
N LEU A 35 -0.10 6.78 -8.06
CA LEU A 35 0.52 5.46 -8.30
C LEU A 35 1.31 5.02 -7.07
N THR A 36 1.16 3.75 -6.68
CA THR A 36 1.89 3.12 -5.57
C THR A 36 3.07 2.26 -6.06
N ASN A 37 3.39 2.32 -7.35
CA ASN A 37 4.50 1.59 -7.94
C ASN A 37 5.83 2.05 -7.33
N TYR A 38 6.62 1.11 -6.83
CA TYR A 38 7.95 1.41 -6.31
C TYR A 38 8.83 2.14 -7.32
N SER A 39 8.80 1.73 -8.59
CA SER A 39 9.60 2.35 -9.65
C SER A 39 9.26 3.81 -9.93
N VAL A 40 8.04 4.24 -9.59
CA VAL A 40 7.57 5.62 -9.74
C VAL A 40 7.91 6.43 -8.48
N ASN A 41 7.67 5.86 -7.30
CA ASN A 41 7.84 6.57 -6.03
C ASN A 41 9.29 6.65 -5.54
N LYS A 42 10.19 5.77 -6.00
CA LYS A 42 11.63 5.80 -5.63
C LYS A 42 12.36 7.08 -6.07
N GLU A 43 11.78 7.86 -6.99
CA GLU A 43 12.36 9.10 -7.51
C GLU A 43 11.90 10.33 -6.72
N ALA A 44 10.91 10.17 -5.84
CA ALA A 44 10.61 11.17 -4.82
C ALA A 44 11.76 11.15 -3.81
N ASP A 45 12.30 12.33 -3.48
CA ASP A 45 13.47 12.55 -2.61
C ASP A 45 13.16 12.27 -1.12
N LEU A 46 12.56 11.11 -0.86
CA LEU A 46 12.08 10.64 0.43
C LEU A 46 12.70 9.27 0.74
N GLU A 47 12.93 8.98 2.02
CA GLU A 47 13.50 7.70 2.44
C GLU A 47 12.60 6.53 2.00
N ILE A 48 13.18 5.59 1.25
CA ILE A 48 12.46 4.52 0.54
C ILE A 48 11.72 3.56 1.49
N GLU A 49 12.20 3.45 2.73
CA GLU A 49 11.64 2.55 3.76
C GLU A 49 10.28 3.04 4.29
N ASP A 50 9.96 4.33 4.17
CA ASP A 50 8.71 4.88 4.71
C ASP A 50 7.46 4.48 3.90
N PHE A 51 7.62 4.05 2.64
CA PHE A 51 6.50 3.73 1.73
C PHE A 51 6.24 2.23 1.55
N LYS A 52 6.83 1.39 2.40
CA LYS A 52 6.70 -0.06 2.31
C LYS A 52 6.48 -0.67 3.69
N TRP A 53 5.35 -1.34 3.86
CA TRP A 53 5.08 -2.12 5.06
C TRP A 53 4.95 -3.59 4.71
N THR A 54 5.36 -4.46 5.65
CA THR A 54 4.93 -5.86 5.60
C THR A 54 3.41 -5.91 5.76
N PHE A 55 2.80 -6.98 5.26
CA PHE A 55 1.36 -7.14 5.42
C PHE A 55 0.98 -7.25 6.90
N THR A 56 1.84 -7.88 7.70
CA THR A 56 1.74 -7.94 9.16
C THR A 56 1.71 -6.54 9.80
N ASP A 57 2.68 -5.67 9.50
CA ASP A 57 2.72 -4.31 10.06
C ASP A 57 1.46 -3.50 9.67
N PHE A 58 0.99 -3.68 8.44
CA PHE A 58 -0.23 -3.04 7.95
C PHE A 58 -1.48 -3.52 8.71
N LEU A 59 -1.60 -4.82 8.98
CA LEU A 59 -2.71 -5.36 9.76
C LEU A 59 -2.67 -4.88 11.22
N GLU A 60 -1.49 -4.75 11.82
CA GLU A 60 -1.34 -4.18 13.17
C GLU A 60 -1.75 -2.71 13.22
N HIS A 61 -1.34 -1.91 12.23
CA HIS A 61 -1.76 -0.54 12.10
C HIS A 61 -3.29 -0.42 11.94
N LEU A 62 -3.90 -1.23 11.06
CA LEU A 62 -5.36 -1.24 10.89
C LEU A 62 -6.09 -1.64 12.17
N LYS A 63 -5.57 -2.63 12.91
CA LYS A 63 -6.15 -3.05 14.20
C LYS A 63 -6.17 -1.90 15.20
N LYS A 64 -5.10 -1.11 15.23
CA LYS A 64 -4.97 0.06 16.12
C LYS A 64 -5.93 1.18 15.73
N GLU A 65 -6.05 1.50 14.44
CA GLU A 65 -6.84 2.62 13.92
C GLU A 65 -8.34 2.33 13.81
N LYS A 66 -8.71 1.09 13.43
CA LYS A 66 -10.09 0.71 13.06
C LYS A 66 -10.65 -0.43 13.92
N GLY A 67 -9.89 -0.93 14.89
CA GLY A 67 -10.28 -2.04 15.74
C GLY A 67 -10.14 -3.41 15.08
N THR A 68 -10.34 -4.47 15.87
CA THR A 68 -10.10 -5.86 15.44
C THR A 68 -11.03 -6.32 14.33
N GLU A 69 -12.23 -5.74 14.22
CA GLU A 69 -13.22 -6.09 13.18
C GLU A 69 -12.72 -5.80 11.75
N ALA A 70 -11.88 -4.78 11.57
CA ALA A 70 -11.32 -4.44 10.27
C ALA A 70 -10.33 -5.51 9.77
N VAL A 71 -9.55 -6.10 10.66
CA VAL A 71 -8.55 -7.13 10.33
C VAL A 71 -9.19 -8.48 10.02
N VAL A 72 -10.27 -8.84 10.73
CA VAL A 72 -10.99 -10.11 10.52
C VAL A 72 -11.64 -10.19 9.13
N LYS A 73 -11.99 -9.05 8.50
CA LYS A 73 -12.55 -9.03 7.14
C LYS A 73 -11.52 -9.29 6.04
N ILE A 74 -10.23 -9.15 6.36
CA ILE A 74 -9.13 -9.25 5.40
C ILE A 74 -8.55 -10.67 5.38
N LYS A 75 -8.64 -11.40 6.50
CA LYS A 75 -8.28 -12.82 6.61
C LYS A 75 -9.44 -13.72 6.20
#